data_AF-A0A7S1UV81-F1
#
_entry.id   AF-A0A7S1UV81-F1
#
_cell.length_a   1.000
_cell.length_b   1.000
_cell.length_c   1.000
_cell.angle_alpha   90.00
_cell.angle_beta   90.00
_cell.angle_gamma   90.00
#
_symmetry.space_group_name_H-M   'P 1'
#
loop_
_entity.id
_entity.type
_entity.pdbx_description
1 polymer ?
#
loop_
_entity_poly.entity_id
_entity_poly.type
_entity_poly.pdbx_seq_one_letter_code
_entity_poly.pdbx_strand_id
1 'polypeptide(L)'
;MLSSLLELISDPVVLGWGLGCTVVQGLSYLLFSKALPDGPWKKQPSFTAHQFVAFIMMVYCFAFGAKIWFIDPPCEDCIFDVSEQGLFLSKIVIGGMLFWDIPVGLVSDGLGDPIMLAHHVGLLLVASLTYGVHTSQPIGTCYAAFFFGVIELSSIPLAIVDIFHPKQVAWHDWHKQYPFIMTLNELSRVVFVLLYFLTRMVYFPYMALVRAIPDYYGGISKTDETGVKVTLWSIVVFCVLFTCLQLYWGSLIIRQVQKALAGDKPKTDETKKD
;
A
#
# COMPACT_ATOMS: atom_id res chain seq x y z
N MET A 1 23.80 -7.73 10.87
CA MET A 1 22.76 -8.24 9.94
C MET A 1 21.91 -9.34 10.57
N LEU A 2 22.45 -10.51 10.97
CA LEU A 2 21.61 -11.56 11.61
C LEU A 2 20.99 -11.10 12.94
N SER A 3 21.78 -10.44 13.79
CA SER A 3 21.28 -9.84 15.05
C SER A 3 20.18 -8.81 14.79
N SER A 4 20.40 -7.89 13.85
CA SER A 4 19.44 -6.85 13.47
C SER A 4 18.14 -7.43 12.88
N LEU A 5 18.24 -8.54 12.14
CA LEU A 5 17.07 -9.25 11.63
C LEU A 5 16.30 -9.95 12.77
N LEU A 6 17.01 -10.58 13.70
CA LEU A 6 16.41 -11.19 14.90
C LEU A 6 15.71 -10.14 15.77
N GLU A 7 16.33 -8.97 15.97
CA GLU A 7 15.74 -7.82 16.65
C GLU A 7 14.48 -7.35 15.93
N LEU A 8 14.51 -7.23 14.60
CA LEU A 8 13.34 -6.83 13.82
C LEU A 8 12.17 -7.81 14.00
N ILE A 9 12.41 -9.11 13.83
CA ILE A 9 11.34 -10.12 13.91
C ILE A 9 10.89 -10.39 15.36
N SER A 10 11.64 -9.92 16.36
CA SER A 10 11.26 -10.01 17.77
C SER A 10 10.71 -8.71 18.34
N ASP A 11 10.70 -7.62 17.57
CA ASP A 11 10.12 -6.35 17.98
C ASP A 11 8.62 -6.54 18.30
N PRO A 12 8.17 -6.17 19.51
CA PRO A 12 6.79 -6.42 19.94
C PRO A 12 5.73 -5.74 19.06
N VAL A 13 6.04 -4.59 18.46
CA VAL A 13 5.11 -3.89 17.56
C VAL A 13 5.03 -4.62 16.24
N VAL A 14 6.17 -5.02 15.67
CA VAL A 14 6.24 -5.78 14.40
C VAL A 14 5.47 -7.09 14.54
N LEU A 15 5.74 -7.87 15.60
CA LEU A 15 5.05 -9.13 15.88
C LEU A 15 3.57 -8.91 16.20
N GLY A 16 3.26 -7.99 17.12
CA GLY A 16 1.90 -7.74 17.57
C GLY A 16 1.00 -7.31 16.43
N TRP A 17 1.49 -6.40 15.56
CA TRP A 17 0.73 -5.94 14.40
C TRP A 17 0.57 -7.04 13.36
N GLY A 18 1.67 -7.70 12.97
CA GLY A 18 1.65 -8.76 11.96
C GLY A 18 0.79 -9.96 12.35
N LEU A 19 0.96 -10.47 13.57
CA LEU A 19 0.13 -11.57 14.10
C LEU A 19 -1.32 -11.13 14.31
N GLY A 20 -1.55 -9.88 14.74
CA GLY A 20 -2.89 -9.29 14.84
C GLY A 20 -3.62 -9.32 13.51
N CYS A 21 -2.99 -8.82 12.44
CA CYS A 21 -3.54 -8.89 11.08
C CYS A 21 -3.84 -10.34 10.65
N THR A 22 -2.93 -11.28 10.89
CA THR A 22 -3.13 -12.70 10.55
C THR A 22 -4.27 -13.35 11.35
N VAL A 23 -4.42 -13.01 12.63
CA VAL A 23 -5.55 -13.49 13.44
C VAL A 23 -6.86 -12.92 12.92
N VAL A 24 -6.93 -11.61 12.65
CA VAL A 24 -8.14 -10.98 12.10
C VAL A 24 -8.47 -11.54 10.71
N GLN A 25 -7.47 -11.82 9.87
CA GLN A 25 -7.64 -12.51 8.59
C GLN A 25 -8.29 -13.88 8.79
N GLY A 26 -7.76 -14.70 9.70
CA GLY A 26 -8.28 -16.04 9.98
C GLY A 26 -9.71 -16.02 10.53
N LEU A 27 -10.00 -15.12 11.48
CA LEU A 27 -11.35 -14.95 12.04
C LEU A 27 -12.34 -14.43 10.99
N SER A 28 -11.93 -13.46 10.17
CA SER A 28 -12.76 -12.91 9.10
C SER A 28 -13.02 -13.98 8.02
N TYR A 29 -12.02 -14.78 7.67
CA TYR A 29 -12.19 -15.92 6.76
C TYR A 29 -13.24 -16.90 7.29
N LEU A 30 -13.18 -17.26 8.59
CA LEU A 30 -14.17 -18.15 9.21
C LEU A 30 -15.57 -17.53 9.24
N LEU A 31 -15.67 -16.24 9.54
CA LEU A 31 -16.93 -15.49 9.53
C LEU A 31 -17.56 -15.51 8.13
N PHE A 32 -16.77 -15.14 7.10
CA PHE A 32 -17.23 -15.06 5.71
C PHE A 32 -17.52 -16.44 5.10
N SER A 33 -16.78 -17.48 5.47
CA SER A 33 -16.98 -18.83 4.93
C SER A 33 -18.09 -19.62 5.63
N LYS A 34 -18.30 -19.43 6.94
CA LYS A 34 -19.16 -20.31 7.74
C LYS A 34 -20.37 -19.64 8.39
N ALA A 35 -20.22 -18.42 8.91
CA ALA A 35 -21.22 -17.85 9.82
C ALA A 35 -22.22 -16.92 9.13
N LEU A 36 -21.82 -16.21 8.08
CA LEU A 36 -22.72 -15.30 7.37
C LEU A 36 -23.70 -16.04 6.43
N PRO A 37 -24.81 -15.40 6.02
CA PRO A 37 -25.71 -15.93 4.98
C PRO A 37 -24.99 -16.13 3.63
N ASP A 38 -25.65 -16.80 2.69
CA ASP A 38 -25.11 -16.98 1.35
C ASP A 38 -24.94 -15.65 0.63
N GLY A 39 -23.75 -15.44 0.08
CA GLY A 39 -23.35 -14.18 -0.55
C GLY A 39 -21.97 -14.29 -1.21
N PRO A 40 -21.46 -13.19 -1.80
CA PRO A 40 -20.18 -13.19 -2.50
C PRO A 40 -19.00 -13.54 -1.58
N TRP A 41 -19.07 -13.12 -0.31
CA TRP A 41 -18.08 -13.45 0.72
C TRP A 41 -17.91 -14.95 0.98
N LYS A 42 -18.94 -15.79 0.78
CA LYS A 42 -18.78 -17.25 0.88
C LYS A 42 -18.06 -17.85 -0.32
N LYS A 43 -18.22 -17.24 -1.50
CA LYS A 43 -17.58 -17.69 -2.74
C LYS A 43 -16.12 -17.28 -2.80
N GLN A 44 -15.77 -16.16 -2.17
CA GLN A 44 -14.41 -15.61 -2.13
C GLN A 44 -14.00 -15.17 -0.71
N PRO A 45 -13.97 -16.08 0.28
CA PRO A 45 -13.80 -15.73 1.69
C PRO A 45 -12.41 -15.21 2.02
N SER A 46 -11.35 -15.77 1.43
CA SER A 46 -9.97 -15.31 1.67
C SER A 46 -9.75 -13.89 1.14
N PHE A 47 -10.16 -13.64 -0.11
CA PHE A 47 -10.12 -12.31 -0.71
C PHE A 47 -10.91 -11.28 0.11
N THR A 48 -12.14 -11.63 0.52
CA THR A 48 -12.98 -10.72 1.32
C THR A 48 -12.35 -10.42 2.68
N ALA A 49 -11.81 -11.44 3.36
CA ALA A 49 -11.09 -11.26 4.62
C ALA A 49 -9.87 -10.34 4.46
N HIS A 50 -9.11 -10.53 3.38
CA HIS A 50 -7.94 -9.70 3.11
C HIS A 50 -8.33 -8.24 2.86
N GLN A 51 -9.33 -7.98 2.02
CA GLN A 51 -9.82 -6.62 1.77
C GLN A 51 -10.32 -5.93 3.05
N PHE A 52 -10.97 -6.67 3.95
CA PHE A 52 -11.40 -6.15 5.24
C PHE A 52 -10.22 -5.71 6.13
N VAL A 53 -9.20 -6.56 6.28
CA VAL A 53 -8.01 -6.23 7.09
C VAL A 53 -7.21 -5.10 6.42
N ALA A 54 -7.03 -5.15 5.10
CA ALA A 54 -6.33 -4.12 4.33
C ALA A 54 -7.00 -2.76 4.47
N PHE A 55 -8.32 -2.69 4.34
CA PHE A 55 -9.08 -1.45 4.51
C PHE A 55 -8.84 -0.81 5.89
N ILE A 56 -8.92 -1.61 6.96
CA ILE A 56 -8.68 -1.13 8.33
C ILE A 56 -7.25 -0.61 8.47
N MET A 57 -6.26 -1.35 7.93
CA MET A 57 -4.86 -0.95 7.97
C MET A 57 -4.62 0.36 7.20
N MET A 58 -5.17 0.51 5.99
CA MET A 58 -5.04 1.72 5.18
C MET A 58 -5.64 2.94 5.89
N VAL A 59 -6.82 2.79 6.51
CA VAL A 59 -7.45 3.86 7.30
C VAL A 59 -6.56 4.25 8.49
N TYR A 60 -6.03 3.26 9.22
CA TYR A 60 -5.15 3.50 10.35
C TYR A 60 -3.85 4.22 9.93
N CYS A 61 -3.16 3.69 8.92
CA CYS A 61 -1.91 4.25 8.39
C CYS A 61 -2.13 5.67 7.86
N PHE A 62 -3.22 5.92 7.13
CA PHE A 62 -3.56 7.27 6.69
C PHE A 62 -3.81 8.22 7.87
N ALA A 63 -4.68 7.83 8.81
CA ALA A 63 -5.01 8.70 9.95
C ALA A 63 -3.77 9.04 10.79
N PHE A 64 -2.94 8.04 11.08
CA PHE A 64 -1.72 8.21 11.86
C PHE A 64 -0.67 9.02 11.09
N GLY A 65 -0.40 8.66 9.83
CA GLY A 65 0.56 9.36 8.98
C GLY A 65 0.16 10.80 8.67
N ALA A 66 -1.13 11.07 8.41
CA ALA A 66 -1.63 12.42 8.18
C ALA A 66 -1.49 13.30 9.42
N LYS A 67 -1.72 12.76 10.62
CA LYS A 67 -1.48 13.48 11.87
C LYS A 67 -0.01 13.90 11.98
N ILE A 68 0.92 12.96 11.83
CA ILE A 68 2.36 13.24 11.89
C ILE A 68 2.76 14.25 10.80
N TRP A 69 2.26 14.06 9.59
CA TRP A 69 2.74 14.82 8.45
C TRP A 69 2.21 16.26 8.40
N PHE A 70 0.94 16.47 8.77
CA PHE A 70 0.27 17.77 8.62
C PHE A 70 0.06 18.53 9.92
N ILE A 71 0.07 17.86 11.08
CA ILE A 71 -0.22 18.49 12.38
C ILE A 71 1.05 18.56 13.23
N ASP A 72 1.77 17.44 13.34
CA ASP A 72 2.96 17.30 14.17
C ASP A 72 4.20 17.04 13.27
N PRO A 73 4.56 17.99 12.37
CA PRO A 73 5.51 17.74 11.29
C PRO A 73 6.83 17.19 11.85
N PRO A 74 7.46 16.25 11.12
CA PRO A 74 8.60 15.51 11.63
C PRO A 74 9.85 16.39 11.79
N CYS A 75 10.90 15.76 12.34
CA CYS A 75 12.20 16.31 12.71
C CYS A 75 12.85 17.32 11.72
N GLU A 76 13.73 18.19 12.22
CA GLU A 76 14.48 19.15 11.38
C GLU A 76 15.47 18.44 10.43
N ASP A 77 16.18 17.40 10.87
CA ASP A 77 17.00 16.54 10.01
C ASP A 77 16.30 15.22 9.68
N CYS A 78 15.46 15.23 8.63
CA CYS A 78 14.75 14.06 8.11
C CYS A 78 15.65 12.85 7.79
N ILE A 79 16.94 13.11 7.61
CA ILE A 79 18.12 12.25 7.62
C ILE A 79 18.23 11.21 8.74
N PHE A 80 18.86 11.72 9.79
CA PHE A 80 19.47 10.98 10.88
C PHE A 80 18.72 11.18 12.19
N ASP A 81 17.84 12.20 12.29
CA ASP A 81 16.95 12.31 13.43
C ASP A 81 15.86 11.24 13.36
N VAL A 82 15.57 10.66 14.52
CA VAL A 82 14.56 9.62 14.64
C VAL A 82 13.22 10.27 14.99
N SER A 83 12.27 10.19 14.06
CA SER A 83 10.86 10.35 14.38
C SER A 83 10.34 9.03 14.96
N GLU A 84 10.12 8.99 16.27
CA GLU A 84 9.55 7.81 16.95
C GLU A 84 8.21 7.37 16.33
N GLN A 85 7.40 8.33 15.91
CA GLN A 85 6.11 8.08 15.27
C GLN A 85 6.30 7.53 13.84
N GLY A 86 7.26 8.05 13.09
CA GLY A 86 7.64 7.52 11.78
C GLY A 86 8.22 6.11 11.87
N LEU A 87 9.07 5.85 12.88
CA LEU A 87 9.61 4.54 13.17
C LEU A 87 8.50 3.55 13.53
N PHE A 88 7.54 3.95 14.37
CA PHE A 88 6.38 3.13 14.69
C PHE A 88 5.57 2.75 13.44
N LEU A 89 5.36 3.68 12.51
CA LEU A 89 4.67 3.39 11.25
C LEU A 89 5.46 2.42 10.37
N SER A 90 6.79 2.53 10.30
CA SER A 90 7.65 1.54 9.65
C SER A 90 7.49 0.14 10.26
N LYS A 91 7.43 0.03 11.59
CA LYS A 91 7.21 -1.26 12.28
C LYS A 91 5.85 -1.88 11.92
N ILE A 92 4.81 -1.06 11.83
CA ILE A 92 3.48 -1.48 11.37
C ILE A 92 3.53 -2.06 9.95
N VAL A 93 4.19 -1.36 9.03
CA VAL A 93 4.33 -1.83 7.63
C VAL A 93 5.13 -3.13 7.58
N ILE A 94 6.25 -3.22 8.31
CA ILE A 94 7.05 -4.46 8.35
C ILE A 94 6.20 -5.62 8.87
N GLY A 95 5.52 -5.44 10.00
CA GLY A 95 4.68 -6.46 10.61
C GLY A 95 3.56 -6.92 9.67
N GLY A 96 2.82 -5.97 9.11
CA GLY A 96 1.74 -6.24 8.16
C GLY A 96 2.21 -6.97 6.90
N MET A 97 3.31 -6.50 6.29
CA MET A 97 3.84 -7.09 5.06
C MET A 97 4.44 -8.48 5.29
N LEU A 98 5.26 -8.64 6.35
CA LEU A 98 6.02 -9.86 6.59
C LEU A 98 5.16 -11.03 7.06
N PHE A 99 4.24 -10.79 8.00
CA PHE A 99 3.49 -11.86 8.67
C PHE A 99 2.09 -12.09 8.13
N TRP A 100 1.54 -11.16 7.34
CA TRP A 100 0.17 -11.24 6.85
C TRP A 100 0.05 -11.03 5.35
N ASP A 101 0.34 -9.83 4.84
CA ASP A 101 -0.06 -9.42 3.48
C ASP A 101 0.62 -10.25 2.39
N ILE A 102 1.97 -10.32 2.39
CA ILE A 102 2.73 -11.11 1.41
C ILE A 102 2.38 -12.61 1.50
N PRO A 103 2.39 -13.25 2.70
CA PRO A 103 1.96 -14.64 2.82
C PRO A 103 0.55 -14.90 2.28
N VAL A 104 -0.43 -14.05 2.62
CA VAL A 104 -1.81 -14.20 2.17
C VAL A 104 -1.92 -13.99 0.65
N GLY A 105 -1.20 -13.03 0.10
CA GLY A 105 -1.17 -12.74 -1.34
C GLY A 105 -0.58 -13.89 -2.17
N LEU A 106 0.38 -14.63 -1.61
CA LEU A 106 0.98 -15.81 -2.26
C LEU A 106 0.06 -17.04 -2.29
N VAL A 107 -0.82 -17.18 -1.29
CA VAL A 107 -1.65 -18.39 -1.12
C VAL A 107 -3.12 -18.20 -1.52
N SER A 108 -3.58 -16.96 -1.67
CA SER A 108 -4.99 -16.65 -1.94
C SER A 108 -5.23 -16.33 -3.40
N ASP A 109 -6.19 -17.02 -4.00
CA ASP A 109 -6.64 -16.76 -5.36
C ASP A 109 -7.12 -15.31 -5.52
N GLY A 110 -6.67 -14.66 -6.59
CA GLY A 110 -7.05 -13.29 -6.92
C GLY A 110 -6.26 -12.18 -6.22
N LEU A 111 -5.32 -12.51 -5.33
CA LEU A 111 -4.42 -11.53 -4.69
C LEU A 111 -2.98 -11.58 -5.24
N GLY A 112 -2.58 -12.65 -5.91
CA GLY A 112 -1.21 -12.87 -6.41
C GLY A 112 -0.84 -12.10 -7.68
N ASP A 113 -1.29 -10.85 -7.86
CA ASP A 113 -0.80 -10.02 -8.98
C ASP A 113 0.71 -9.75 -8.81
N PRO A 114 1.58 -10.15 -9.76
CA PRO A 114 3.02 -10.08 -9.56
C PRO A 114 3.56 -8.66 -9.35
N ILE A 115 2.93 -7.65 -9.97
CA ILE A 115 3.38 -6.27 -9.85
C ILE A 115 3.01 -5.72 -8.47
N MET A 116 1.82 -6.04 -7.96
CA MET A 116 1.42 -5.71 -6.60
C MET A 116 2.28 -6.42 -5.54
N LEU A 117 2.58 -7.70 -5.75
CA LEU A 117 3.47 -8.44 -4.83
C LEU A 117 4.88 -7.84 -4.81
N ALA A 118 5.43 -7.49 -5.98
CA ALA A 118 6.72 -6.81 -6.07
C ALA A 118 6.69 -5.43 -5.37
N HIS A 119 5.57 -4.69 -5.48
CA HIS A 119 5.37 -3.45 -4.75
C HIS A 119 5.41 -3.67 -3.23
N HIS A 120 4.70 -4.67 -2.71
CA HIS A 120 4.64 -4.98 -1.27
C HIS A 120 5.99 -5.44 -0.73
N VAL A 121 6.74 -6.26 -1.48
CA VAL A 121 8.12 -6.62 -1.15
C VAL A 121 9.01 -5.37 -1.11
N GLY A 122 8.86 -4.45 -2.06
CA GLY A 122 9.57 -3.17 -2.03
C GLY A 122 9.23 -2.35 -0.78
N LEU A 123 7.95 -2.29 -0.37
CA LEU A 123 7.53 -1.56 0.83
C LEU A 123 8.16 -2.17 2.08
N LEU A 124 8.15 -3.50 2.20
CA LEU A 124 8.83 -4.23 3.28
C LEU A 124 10.33 -3.90 3.32
N LEU A 125 11.01 -3.88 2.17
CA LEU A 125 12.43 -3.56 2.08
C LEU A 125 12.72 -2.12 2.52
N VAL A 126 11.97 -1.13 2.02
CA VAL A 126 12.18 0.28 2.42
C VAL A 126 11.87 0.48 3.90
N ALA A 127 10.79 -0.12 4.42
CA ALA A 127 10.46 -0.02 5.84
C ALA A 127 11.55 -0.67 6.71
N SER A 128 12.10 -1.82 6.28
CA SER A 128 13.21 -2.50 6.97
C SER A 128 14.52 -1.70 6.94
N LEU A 129 14.83 -1.04 5.83
CA LEU A 129 15.96 -0.11 5.73
C LEU A 129 15.76 1.09 6.66
N THR A 130 14.55 1.64 6.70
CA THR A 130 14.16 2.76 7.57
C THR A 130 14.25 2.41 9.05
N TYR A 131 13.91 1.16 9.42
CA TYR A 131 14.07 0.62 10.76
C TYR A 131 15.54 0.49 11.20
N GLY A 132 16.45 0.32 10.24
CA GLY A 132 17.88 0.20 10.51
C GLY A 132 18.43 -1.22 10.48
N VAL A 133 17.80 -2.16 9.75
CA VAL A 133 18.28 -3.57 9.66
C VAL A 133 19.74 -3.67 9.19
N HIS A 134 20.21 -2.73 8.38
CA HIS A 134 21.57 -2.72 7.85
C HIS A 134 22.56 -1.86 8.67
N THR A 135 22.06 -0.87 9.40
CA THR A 135 22.86 0.19 10.08
C THR A 135 22.79 0.13 11.59
N SER A 136 21.93 -0.72 12.17
CA SER A 136 21.61 -0.75 13.60
C SER A 136 21.07 0.58 14.15
N GLN A 137 20.72 1.53 13.28
CA GLN A 137 20.12 2.82 13.60
C GLN A 137 19.03 3.15 12.58
N PRO A 138 17.85 3.63 13.02
CA PRO A 138 16.81 4.09 12.11
C PRO A 138 17.27 5.27 11.25
N ILE A 139 16.89 5.29 9.98
CA ILE A 139 17.29 6.33 9.02
C ILE A 139 16.08 6.73 8.19
N GLY A 140 15.86 8.02 7.96
CA GLY A 140 14.77 8.47 7.09
C GLY A 140 13.37 8.29 7.69
N THR A 141 13.27 8.04 9.01
CA THR A 141 11.99 7.78 9.70
C THR A 141 11.01 8.94 9.56
N CYS A 142 11.49 10.16 9.38
CA CYS A 142 10.65 11.35 9.16
C CYS A 142 9.84 11.26 7.86
N TYR A 143 10.35 10.60 6.82
CA TYR A 143 9.62 10.36 5.57
C TYR A 143 8.63 9.19 5.62
N ALA A 144 8.70 8.34 6.64
CA ALA A 144 7.78 7.21 6.81
C ALA A 144 6.32 7.67 6.92
N ALA A 145 6.06 8.77 7.65
CA ALA A 145 4.71 9.33 7.80
C ALA A 145 4.03 9.63 6.46
N PHE A 146 4.80 10.17 5.51
CA PHE A 146 4.31 10.43 4.16
C PHE A 146 4.16 9.13 3.35
N PHE A 147 5.26 8.38 3.18
CA PHE A 147 5.30 7.25 2.24
C PHE A 147 4.58 5.99 2.73
N PHE A 148 4.34 5.84 4.03
CA PHE A 148 3.59 4.70 4.58
C PHE A 148 2.22 5.10 5.14
N GLY A 149 1.91 6.39 5.16
CA GLY A 149 0.68 6.90 5.76
C GLY A 149 -0.13 7.78 4.83
N VAL A 150 0.34 9.00 4.56
CA VAL A 150 -0.41 9.99 3.75
C VAL A 150 -0.85 9.42 2.40
N ILE A 151 0.01 8.63 1.74
CA ILE A 151 -0.29 8.06 0.41
C ILE A 151 -1.40 6.99 0.43
N GLU A 152 -1.76 6.47 1.62
CA GLU A 152 -2.87 5.51 1.79
C GLU A 152 -4.25 6.16 1.64
N LEU A 153 -4.33 7.49 1.63
CA LEU A 153 -5.59 8.21 1.41
C LEU A 153 -6.31 7.75 0.14
N SER A 154 -5.57 7.56 -0.96
CA SER A 154 -6.15 7.06 -2.20
C SER A 154 -6.41 5.55 -2.17
N SER A 155 -5.74 4.79 -1.29
CA SER A 155 -5.95 3.34 -1.18
C SER A 155 -7.29 2.99 -0.52
N ILE A 156 -7.80 3.85 0.36
CA ILE A 156 -9.09 3.65 1.04
C ILE A 156 -10.26 3.48 0.04
N PRO A 157 -10.52 4.42 -0.90
CA PRO A 157 -11.55 4.20 -1.91
C PRO A 157 -11.16 3.09 -2.91
N LEU A 158 -9.86 2.89 -3.18
CA LEU A 158 -9.40 1.80 -4.04
C LEU A 158 -9.79 0.43 -3.51
N ALA A 159 -9.64 0.18 -2.20
CA ALA A 159 -10.03 -1.08 -1.58
C ALA A 159 -11.52 -1.41 -1.81
N ILE A 160 -12.39 -0.38 -1.83
CA ILE A 160 -13.81 -0.54 -2.17
C ILE A 160 -13.97 -0.93 -3.65
N VAL A 161 -13.25 -0.25 -4.55
CA VAL A 161 -13.29 -0.52 -6.00
C VAL A 161 -12.77 -1.93 -6.31
N ASP A 162 -11.72 -2.38 -5.63
CA ASP A 162 -11.10 -3.68 -5.85
C ASP A 162 -12.02 -4.84 -5.47
N ILE A 163 -12.84 -4.66 -4.42
CA ILE A 163 -13.88 -5.66 -4.06
C ILE A 163 -14.81 -5.92 -5.23
N PHE A 164 -15.24 -4.87 -5.94
CA PHE A 164 -16.21 -4.97 -7.05
C PHE A 164 -15.57 -5.10 -8.45
N HIS A 165 -14.25 -5.25 -8.51
CA HIS A 165 -13.50 -5.35 -9.76
C HIS A 165 -13.98 -6.57 -10.59
N PRO A 166 -14.05 -6.49 -11.93
CA PRO A 166 -14.53 -7.61 -12.78
C PRO A 166 -13.80 -8.95 -12.61
N LYS A 167 -12.56 -8.94 -12.08
CA LYS A 167 -11.82 -10.16 -11.72
C LYS A 167 -12.46 -10.91 -10.55
N GLN A 168 -13.22 -10.21 -9.70
CA GLN A 168 -13.93 -10.75 -8.53
C GLN A 168 -15.38 -11.05 -8.89
N VAL A 169 -15.59 -12.07 -9.73
CA VAL A 169 -16.88 -12.36 -10.38
C VAL A 169 -18.05 -12.39 -9.39
N ALA A 170 -17.88 -13.01 -8.22
CA ALA A 170 -18.94 -13.11 -7.22
C ALA A 170 -19.39 -11.73 -6.71
N TRP A 171 -18.45 -10.86 -6.35
CA TRP A 171 -18.73 -9.50 -5.90
C TRP A 171 -19.19 -8.58 -7.04
N HIS A 172 -18.62 -8.76 -8.23
CA HIS A 172 -18.97 -8.00 -9.42
C HIS A 172 -20.42 -8.25 -9.87
N ASP A 173 -20.91 -9.48 -9.80
CA ASP A 173 -22.31 -9.78 -10.16
C ASP A 173 -23.28 -9.42 -9.03
N TRP A 174 -22.82 -9.49 -7.78
CA TRP A 174 -23.65 -9.16 -6.63
C TRP A 174 -23.98 -7.67 -6.57
N HIS A 175 -23.00 -6.76 -6.75
CA HIS A 175 -23.29 -5.32 -6.61
C HIS A 175 -24.30 -4.79 -7.65
N LYS A 176 -24.36 -5.40 -8.85
CA LYS A 176 -25.33 -5.03 -9.89
C LYS A 176 -26.78 -5.24 -9.48
N GLN A 177 -27.01 -6.12 -8.51
CA GLN A 177 -28.35 -6.43 -7.99
C GLN A 177 -28.83 -5.40 -6.98
N TYR A 178 -27.93 -4.57 -6.43
CA TYR A 178 -28.23 -3.63 -5.35
C TYR A 178 -27.83 -2.21 -5.76
N PRO A 179 -28.79 -1.34 -6.13
CA PRO A 179 -28.51 0.02 -6.63
C PRO A 179 -27.60 0.84 -5.71
N PHE A 180 -27.80 0.74 -4.39
CA PHE A 180 -26.98 1.44 -3.41
C PHE A 180 -25.50 1.02 -3.46
N ILE A 181 -25.20 -0.28 -3.56
CA ILE A 181 -23.83 -0.79 -3.61
C ILE A 181 -23.16 -0.39 -4.93
N MET A 182 -23.91 -0.43 -6.04
CA MET A 182 -23.44 0.07 -7.32
C MET A 182 -23.09 1.56 -7.25
N THR A 183 -23.95 2.40 -6.65
CA THR A 183 -23.65 3.82 -6.44
C THR A 183 -22.42 4.02 -5.56
N LEU A 184 -22.26 3.25 -4.48
CA LEU A 184 -21.09 3.32 -3.62
C LEU A 184 -19.80 3.00 -4.39
N ASN A 185 -19.83 1.96 -5.23
CA ASN A 185 -18.68 1.60 -6.07
C ASN A 185 -18.34 2.72 -7.05
N GLU A 186 -19.32 3.26 -7.78
CA GLU A 186 -19.08 4.34 -8.76
C GLU A 186 -18.56 5.63 -8.09
N LEU A 187 -19.11 6.01 -6.92
CA LEU A 187 -18.58 7.13 -6.14
C LEU A 187 -17.14 6.85 -5.70
N SER A 188 -16.86 5.63 -5.23
CA SER A 188 -15.51 5.23 -4.81
C SER A 188 -14.52 5.28 -5.97
N ARG A 189 -14.93 4.89 -7.19
CA ARG A 189 -14.10 5.03 -8.41
C ARG A 189 -13.75 6.48 -8.70
N VAL A 190 -14.73 7.39 -8.65
CA VAL A 190 -14.49 8.82 -8.87
C VAL A 190 -13.56 9.40 -7.80
N VAL A 191 -13.84 9.13 -6.53
CA VAL A 191 -13.02 9.62 -5.40
C VAL A 191 -11.61 9.05 -5.47
N PHE A 192 -11.46 7.76 -5.79
CA PHE A 192 -10.17 7.12 -6.00
C PHE A 192 -9.35 7.84 -7.07
N VAL A 193 -9.92 8.09 -8.25
CA VAL A 193 -9.20 8.76 -9.35
C VAL A 193 -8.70 10.13 -8.90
N LEU A 194 -9.57 10.95 -8.28
CA LEU A 194 -9.20 12.30 -7.84
C LEU A 194 -8.09 12.26 -6.79
N LEU A 195 -8.24 11.41 -5.77
CA LEU A 195 -7.24 11.27 -4.71
C LEU A 195 -5.93 10.70 -5.23
N TYR A 196 -5.98 9.69 -6.09
CA TYR A 196 -4.78 9.08 -6.68
C TYR A 196 -3.96 10.11 -7.48
N PHE A 197 -4.62 10.93 -8.28
CA PHE A 197 -3.91 11.99 -9.02
C PHE A 197 -3.25 12.99 -8.07
N LEU A 198 -3.99 13.45 -7.06
CA LEU A 198 -3.46 14.43 -6.11
C LEU A 198 -2.31 13.85 -5.28
N THR A 199 -2.52 12.70 -4.64
CA THR A 199 -1.56 12.16 -3.67
C THR A 199 -0.42 11.39 -4.32
N ARG A 200 -0.70 10.56 -5.34
CA ARG A 200 0.26 9.62 -5.91
C ARG A 200 0.86 10.05 -7.26
N MET A 201 0.13 10.82 -8.09
CA MET A 201 0.70 11.34 -9.34
C MET A 201 1.36 12.71 -9.21
N VAL A 202 0.89 13.55 -8.28
CA VAL A 202 1.43 14.90 -8.08
C VAL A 202 2.25 14.99 -6.80
N TYR A 203 1.65 14.71 -5.64
CA TYR A 203 2.32 14.98 -4.37
C TYR A 203 3.46 13.99 -4.10
N PHE A 204 3.28 12.71 -4.40
CA PHE A 204 4.34 11.69 -4.24
C PHE A 204 5.60 12.01 -5.07
N PRO A 205 5.55 12.26 -6.40
CA PRO A 205 6.74 12.60 -7.16
C PRO A 205 7.37 13.92 -6.70
N TYR A 206 6.56 14.91 -6.33
CA TYR A 206 7.06 16.15 -5.74
C TYR A 206 7.87 15.86 -4.46
N MET A 207 7.30 15.11 -3.52
CA MET A 207 7.98 14.76 -2.27
C MET A 207 9.23 13.92 -2.50
N ALA A 208 9.19 12.97 -3.43
CA ALA A 208 10.35 12.16 -3.78
C ALA A 208 11.48 13.02 -4.38
N LEU A 209 11.19 13.82 -5.42
CA LEU A 209 12.20 14.51 -6.21
C LEU A 209 12.70 15.81 -5.57
N VAL A 210 11.83 16.53 -4.87
CA VAL A 210 12.14 17.88 -4.33
C VAL A 210 12.61 17.82 -2.88
N ARG A 211 12.24 16.79 -2.13
CA ARG A 211 12.53 16.68 -0.69
C ARG A 211 13.37 15.45 -0.38
N ALA A 212 12.78 14.26 -0.49
CA ALA A 212 13.39 13.03 0.01
C ALA A 212 14.73 12.70 -0.67
N ILE A 213 14.77 12.69 -2.01
CA ILE A 213 16.00 12.36 -2.75
C ILE A 213 17.13 13.37 -2.45
N PRO A 214 16.92 14.70 -2.55
CA PRO A 214 17.93 15.68 -2.14
C PRO A 214 18.44 15.49 -0.71
N ASP A 215 17.54 15.23 0.24
CA ASP A 215 17.92 15.01 1.64
C ASP A 215 18.78 13.76 1.79
N TYR A 216 18.40 12.62 1.18
CA TYR A 216 19.20 11.40 1.18
C TYR A 216 20.58 11.60 0.53
N TYR A 217 20.66 12.34 -0.57
CA TYR A 217 21.94 12.73 -1.18
C TYR A 217 22.80 13.56 -0.23
N GLY A 218 22.19 14.52 0.47
CA GLY A 218 22.84 15.28 1.53
C GLY A 218 23.38 14.36 2.62
N GLY A 219 22.58 13.41 3.10
CA GLY A 219 22.99 12.40 4.08
C GLY A 219 24.18 11.54 3.61
N ILE A 220 24.18 11.11 2.34
CA ILE A 220 25.29 10.32 1.76
C ILE A 220 26.61 11.08 1.81
N SER A 221 26.57 12.41 1.60
CA SER A 221 27.77 13.26 1.63
C SER A 221 28.29 13.56 3.05
N LYS A 222 27.45 13.36 4.08
CA LYS A 222 27.75 13.71 5.49
C LYS A 222 28.29 12.54 6.32
N THR A 223 28.20 11.31 5.81
CA THR A 223 28.66 10.11 6.52
C THR A 223 29.82 9.46 5.77
N ASP A 224 30.70 8.77 6.48
CA ASP A 224 31.73 7.90 5.91
C ASP A 224 31.44 6.40 6.11
N GLU A 225 30.36 6.07 6.83
CA GLU A 225 30.00 4.70 7.11
C GLU A 225 29.40 4.03 5.86
N THR A 226 30.09 3.00 5.35
CA THR A 226 29.65 2.25 4.16
C THR A 226 28.24 1.68 4.31
N GLY A 227 27.89 1.16 5.50
CA GLY A 227 26.57 0.61 5.78
C GLY A 227 25.45 1.64 5.59
N VAL A 228 25.66 2.84 6.13
CA VAL A 228 24.75 3.99 6.00
C VAL A 228 24.64 4.45 4.55
N LYS A 229 25.77 4.60 3.84
CA LYS A 229 25.76 4.99 2.41
C LYS A 229 24.94 4.02 1.55
N VAL A 230 25.12 2.71 1.74
CA VAL A 230 24.38 1.67 1.01
C VAL A 230 22.88 1.75 1.31
N THR A 231 22.50 1.97 2.57
CA THR A 231 21.10 2.13 2.97
C THR A 231 20.46 3.35 2.30
N LEU A 232 21.12 4.51 2.37
CA LEU A 232 20.62 5.75 1.76
C LEU A 232 20.48 5.63 0.24
N TRP A 233 21.49 5.07 -0.44
CA TRP A 233 21.41 4.82 -1.89
C TRP A 233 20.28 3.87 -2.26
N SER A 234 20.07 2.83 -1.46
CA SER A 234 18.99 1.86 -1.67
C SER A 234 17.62 2.53 -1.54
N ILE A 235 17.43 3.40 -0.54
CA ILE A 235 16.19 4.18 -0.39
C ILE A 235 15.98 5.10 -1.59
N VAL A 236 17.02 5.81 -2.07
CA VAL A 236 16.93 6.64 -3.29
C VAL A 236 16.48 5.83 -4.50
N VAL A 237 17.05 4.63 -4.70
CA VAL A 237 16.63 3.73 -5.78
C VAL A 237 15.15 3.38 -5.66
N PHE A 238 14.69 2.99 -4.46
CA PHE A 238 13.27 2.68 -4.24
C PHE A 238 12.35 3.90 -4.41
N CYS A 239 12.77 5.11 -4.01
CA CYS A 239 12.01 6.34 -4.27
C CYS A 239 11.78 6.54 -5.77
N VAL A 240 12.81 6.32 -6.60
CA VAL A 240 12.69 6.40 -8.07
C VAL A 240 11.79 5.29 -8.61
N LEU A 241 12.02 4.04 -8.20
CA LEU A 241 11.21 2.90 -8.65
C LEU A 241 9.73 3.07 -8.30
N PHE A 242 9.41 3.47 -7.07
CA PHE A 242 8.03 3.73 -6.66
C PHE A 242 7.42 4.93 -7.36
N THR A 243 8.19 6.00 -7.59
CA THR A 243 7.70 7.13 -8.38
C THR A 243 7.31 6.68 -9.79
N CYS A 244 8.18 5.91 -10.48
CA CYS A 244 7.89 5.35 -11.78
C CYS A 244 6.66 4.42 -11.75
N LEU A 245 6.52 3.59 -10.72
CA LEU A 245 5.38 2.69 -10.55
C LEU A 245 4.06 3.46 -10.35
N GLN A 246 4.05 4.51 -9.53
CA GLN A 246 2.86 5.34 -9.36
C GLN A 246 2.48 6.06 -10.66
N LEU A 247 3.46 6.57 -11.42
CA LEU A 247 3.19 7.18 -12.72
C LEU A 247 2.68 6.15 -13.76
N TYR A 248 3.21 4.93 -13.71
CA TYR A 248 2.73 3.83 -14.55
C TYR A 248 1.25 3.52 -14.27
N TRP A 249 0.88 3.28 -13.01
CA TRP A 249 -0.52 3.04 -12.63
C TRP A 249 -1.41 4.25 -12.91
N GLY A 250 -0.93 5.47 -12.67
CA GLY A 250 -1.61 6.70 -13.05
C GLY A 250 -1.93 6.75 -14.56
N SER A 251 -1.00 6.31 -15.40
CA SER A 251 -1.24 6.22 -16.85
C SER A 251 -2.35 5.21 -17.22
N LEU A 252 -2.47 4.11 -16.47
CA LEU A 252 -3.55 3.14 -16.66
C LEU A 252 -4.91 3.74 -16.27
N ILE A 253 -4.95 4.49 -15.18
CA ILE A 253 -6.15 5.19 -14.72
C ILE A 253 -6.59 6.24 -15.75
N ILE A 254 -5.65 7.06 -16.27
CA ILE A 254 -5.94 8.03 -17.34
C ILE A 254 -6.60 7.33 -18.54
N ARG A 255 -6.07 6.19 -18.98
CA ARG A 255 -6.65 5.42 -20.10
C ARG A 255 -8.06 4.92 -19.80
N GLN A 256 -8.32 4.48 -18.56
CA GLN A 256 -9.66 4.05 -18.15
C GLN A 256 -10.66 5.21 -18.15
N VAL A 257 -10.25 6.38 -17.64
CA VAL A 257 -11.07 7.60 -17.66
C VAL A 257 -11.35 8.04 -19.11
N GLN A 258 -10.35 8.05 -19.97
CA GLN A 258 -10.51 8.40 -21.39
C GLN A 258 -11.49 7.47 -22.10
N LYS A 259 -11.42 6.16 -21.83
CA LYS A 259 -12.38 5.18 -22.38
C LYS A 259 -13.80 5.45 -21.89
N ALA A 260 -13.98 5.71 -20.59
CA ALA A 260 -15.29 6.03 -20.03
C ALA A 260 -15.89 7.32 -20.64
N LEU A 261 -15.07 8.35 -20.85
CA LEU A 261 -15.51 9.62 -21.44
C LEU A 261 -15.79 9.54 -22.95
N ALA A 262 -15.06 8.69 -23.68
CA ALA A 262 -15.28 8.52 -25.11
C ALA A 262 -16.62 7.85 -25.44
N GLY A 263 -17.26 7.23 -24.44
CA GLY A 263 -18.38 6.31 -24.62
C GLY A 263 -17.89 5.04 -25.31
N ASP A 264 -18.23 3.86 -24.78
CA ASP A 264 -17.93 2.61 -25.48
C ASP A 264 -18.64 2.64 -26.85
N LYS A 265 -17.89 2.90 -27.93
CA LYS A 265 -18.38 2.62 -29.27
C LYS A 265 -18.64 1.12 -29.30
N PRO A 266 -19.87 0.67 -29.61
CA PRO A 266 -20.16 -0.74 -29.68
C PRO A 266 -19.14 -1.37 -30.63
N LYS A 267 -18.41 -2.38 -30.15
CA LYS A 267 -17.64 -3.23 -31.05
C LYS A 267 -18.65 -3.83 -31.99
N THR A 268 -18.70 -3.34 -33.23
CA THR A 268 -19.34 -4.04 -34.32
C THR A 268 -18.70 -5.42 -34.37
N ASP A 269 -19.46 -6.44 -34.01
CA ASP A 269 -19.07 -7.84 -34.15
C ASP A 269 -18.61 -8.04 -35.59
N GLU A 270 -17.30 -8.10 -35.79
CA GLU A 270 -16.75 -8.66 -37.01
C GLU A 270 -17.17 -10.11 -37.02
N THR A 271 -18.16 -10.38 -37.87
CA THR A 271 -18.65 -11.68 -38.25
C THR A 271 -17.44 -12.56 -38.52
N LYS A 272 -17.19 -13.53 -37.63
CA LYS A 272 -16.39 -14.70 -37.97
C LYS A 272 -17.09 -15.32 -39.18
N LYS A 273 -16.50 -15.12 -40.37
CA LYS A 273 -16.81 -15.95 -41.53
C LYS A 273 -16.24 -17.34 -41.23
N ASP A 274 -17.14 -18.30 -41.28
CA ASP A 274 -16.90 -19.74 -41.27
C ASP A 274 -15.88 -20.18 -42.34
#